data_AF-A0A5F1FEZ4-F1
#
_entry.id   AF-A0A5F1FEZ4-F1
#
_cell.length_a   1.000
_cell.length_b   1.000
_cell.length_c   1.000
_cell.angle_alpha   90.00
_cell.angle_beta   90.00
_cell.angle_gamma   90.00
#
_symmetry.space_group_name_H-M   'P 1'
#
loop_
_entity.id
_entity.type
_entity.pdbx_description
1 polymer ?
#
loop_
_entity_poly.entity_id
_entity_poly.type
_entity_poly.pdbx_seq_one_letter_code
_entity_poly.pdbx_strand_id
1 'polypeptide(L)' 'MSRRRITRRHRRTHMNSLPTLKELIQHEIADFCATLGSPGEPETPEAMQRELMMRIDNVFDFFLNQ' A
#
# COMPACT_ATOMS: atom_id res chain seq x y z
N MET A 1 -40.27 10.42 -5.81
CA MET A 1 -38.84 10.61 -5.48
C MET A 1 -38.30 9.34 -4.82
N SER A 2 -37.54 8.51 -5.54
CA SER A 2 -37.08 7.21 -5.03
C SER A 2 -35.59 7.28 -4.68
N ARG A 3 -35.26 7.28 -3.38
CA ARG A 3 -33.88 7.35 -2.88
C ARG A 3 -33.26 5.95 -2.94
N ARG A 4 -32.50 5.65 -4.00
CA ARG A 4 -31.74 4.40 -4.10
C ARG A 4 -30.62 4.42 -3.06
N ARG A 5 -30.76 3.61 -2.01
CA ARG A 5 -29.68 3.31 -1.06
C ARG A 5 -28.58 2.54 -1.81
N ILE A 6 -27.50 3.23 -2.15
CA ILE A 6 -26.28 2.59 -2.64
C ILE A 6 -25.63 1.90 -1.46
N THR A 7 -25.90 0.62 -1.26
CA THR A 7 -25.10 -0.21 -0.37
C THR A 7 -23.78 -0.49 -1.10
N ARG A 8 -22.76 0.33 -0.86
CA ARG A 8 -21.36 -0.04 -1.14
C ARG A 8 -21.05 -1.26 -0.28
N ARG A 9 -21.32 -2.45 -0.81
CA ARG A 9 -20.73 -3.67 -0.29
C ARG A 9 -19.24 -3.54 -0.56
N HIS A 10 -18.46 -3.12 0.44
CA HIS A 10 -17.04 -3.38 0.43
C HIS A 10 -16.90 -4.89 0.39
N ARG A 11 -16.68 -5.40 -0.82
CA ARG A 11 -16.23 -6.76 -1.06
C ARG A 11 -14.91 -6.84 -0.32
N ARG A 12 -14.92 -7.46 0.86
CA ARG A 12 -13.71 -7.85 1.57
C ARG A 12 -13.07 -8.90 0.66
N THR A 13 -12.25 -8.45 -0.28
CA THR A 13 -11.50 -9.31 -1.17
C THR A 13 -10.63 -10.16 -0.25
N HIS A 14 -10.69 -11.47 -0.42
CA HIS A 14 -9.89 -12.42 0.34
C HIS A 14 -8.42 -12.14 0.00
N MET A 15 -7.75 -11.33 0.83
CA MET A 15 -6.40 -10.83 0.56
C MET A 15 -5.35 -11.93 0.69
N ASN A 16 -5.68 -13.15 1.13
CA ASN A 16 -4.72 -14.21 1.44
C ASN A 16 -4.16 -14.96 0.22
N SER A 17 -4.05 -14.29 -0.93
CA SER A 17 -3.45 -14.89 -2.13
C SER A 17 -2.05 -14.30 -2.36
N LEU A 18 -1.07 -15.15 -2.65
CA LEU A 18 0.29 -14.73 -2.98
C LEU A 18 0.34 -13.71 -4.15
N PRO A 19 -0.53 -13.80 -5.18
CA PRO A 19 -0.67 -12.75 -6.18
C PRO A 19 -1.05 -11.37 -5.60
N THR A 20 -1.95 -11.34 -4.61
CA THR A 20 -2.36 -10.09 -3.94
C THR A 20 -1.21 -9.46 -3.16
N LEU A 21 -0.40 -10.25 -2.46
CA LEU A 21 0.78 -9.73 -1.75
C LEU A 21 1.78 -9.09 -2.71
N LYS A 22 2.04 -9.76 -3.85
CA LYS A 22 2.93 -9.22 -4.89
C LYS A 22 2.42 -7.88 -5.42
N GLU A 23 1.12 -7.76 -5.70
CA GLU A 23 0.51 -6.51 -6.16
C GLU A 23 0.64 -5.40 -5.12
N LEU A 24 0.38 -5.69 -3.83
CA LEU A 24 0.51 -4.72 -2.74
C LEU A 24 1.94 -4.19 -2.62
N ILE A 25 2.95 -5.06 -2.69
CA ILE A 25 4.36 -4.65 -2.64
C ILE A 25 4.71 -3.77 -3.85
N GLN A 26 4.25 -4.14 -5.06
CA GLN A 26 4.49 -3.35 -6.26
C GLN A 26 3.85 -1.96 -6.18
N HIS A 27 2.64 -1.87 -5.64
CA HIS A 27 1.95 -0.61 -5.41
C HIS A 27 2.69 0.27 -4.39
N GLU A 28 3.11 -0.30 -3.26
CA GLU A 28 3.84 0.46 -2.24
C GLU A 28 5.17 1.02 -2.77
N ILE A 29 5.91 0.24 -3.58
CA ILE A 29 7.13 0.72 -4.24
C ILE A 29 6.81 1.86 -5.21
N ALA A 30 5.74 1.73 -6.01
CA ALA A 30 5.33 2.76 -6.95
C ALA A 30 4.91 4.06 -6.23
N ASP A 31 4.15 3.92 -5.13
CA ASP A 31 3.70 5.04 -4.31
C ASP A 31 4.89 5.73 -3.63
N PHE A 32 5.85 4.98 -3.08
CA PHE A 32 7.10 5.53 -2.56
C PHE A 32 7.87 6.30 -3.63
N CYS A 33 8.05 5.73 -4.83
CA CYS A 33 8.75 6.42 -5.92
C CYS A 33 8.00 7.65 -6.42
N ALA A 34 6.67 7.68 -6.33
CA ALA A 34 5.86 8.82 -6.72
C ALA A 34 5.99 10.00 -5.75
N THR A 35 6.39 9.75 -4.49
CA THR A 35 6.66 10.84 -3.58
C THR A 35 7.97 11.53 -3.97
N LEU A 36 9.00 10.76 -4.41
CA LEU A 36 10.36 11.24 -4.68
C LEU A 36 10.42 12.54 -5.50
N GLY A 37 11.12 13.55 -4.98
CA GLY A 37 11.17 14.92 -5.50
C GLY A 37 10.24 15.91 -4.80
N SER A 38 9.49 15.48 -3.78
CA SER A 38 8.66 16.33 -2.93
C SER A 38 9.48 16.96 -1.79
N PRO A 39 9.09 18.14 -1.28
CA PRO A 39 9.75 18.74 -0.13
C PRO A 39 9.54 17.90 1.15
N GLY A 40 10.63 17.57 1.85
CA GLY A 40 10.62 16.81 3.11
C GLY A 40 10.95 15.32 2.98
N GLU A 41 11.47 14.91 1.84
CA GLU A 41 11.74 13.50 1.53
C GLU A 41 13.14 13.03 1.88
N PRO A 42 13.35 11.70 1.95
CA PRO A 42 14.68 11.14 2.09
C PRO A 42 15.58 11.55 0.92
N GLU A 43 16.58 12.39 1.20
CA GLU A 43 17.51 12.89 0.18
C GLU A 43 18.66 11.92 -0.11
N THR A 44 19.01 11.04 0.83
CA THR A 44 20.09 10.07 0.65
C THR A 44 19.55 8.68 0.27
N PRO A 45 20.30 7.91 -0.54
CA PRO A 45 19.92 6.54 -0.89
C PRO A 45 19.66 5.65 0.34
N GLU A 46 20.42 5.83 1.41
CA GLU A 46 20.26 5.07 2.66
C GLU A 46 18.96 5.40 3.38
N ALA A 47 18.56 6.67 3.39
CA ALA A 47 17.28 7.11 3.95
C ALA A 47 16.11 6.57 3.12
N MET A 48 16.23 6.64 1.79
CA MET A 48 15.23 6.08 0.87
C MET A 48 15.06 4.58 1.09
N GLN A 49 16.17 3.85 1.18
CA GLN A 49 16.16 2.41 1.42
C GLN A 49 15.50 2.07 2.77
N ARG A 50 15.85 2.79 3.85
CA ARG A 50 15.27 2.55 5.18
C ARG A 50 13.76 2.78 5.18
N GLU A 51 13.30 3.86 4.57
CA GLU A 51 11.88 4.17 4.51
C GLU A 51 11.11 3.15 3.67
N LEU A 52 11.64 2.77 2.50
CA LEU A 52 11.03 1.75 1.66
C LEU A 52 10.95 0.39 2.36
N MET A 53 12.00 -0.01 3.08
CA MET A 53 11.98 -1.26 3.85
C MET A 53 10.90 -1.23 4.95
N MET A 54 10.80 -0.15 5.72
CA MET A 54 9.74 0.00 6.74
C MET A 54 8.33 -0.08 6.14
N ARG A 55 8.11 0.54 4.98
CA ARG A 55 6.82 0.50 4.28
C ARG A 55 6.47 -0.90 3.79
N ILE A 56 7.44 -1.63 3.25
CA ILE A 56 7.27 -3.03 2.84
C ILE A 56 6.95 -3.91 4.05
N ASP A 57 7.62 -3.73 5.18
CA ASP A 57 7.34 -4.48 6.41
C ASP A 57 5.88 -4.23 6.88
N ASN A 58 5.38 -2.99 6.79
CA ASN A 58 3.98 -2.68 7.09
C ASN A 58 2.99 -3.41 6.16
N VAL A 59 3.33 -3.60 4.88
CA VAL A 59 2.51 -4.39 3.93
C VAL A 59 2.46 -5.85 4.37
N PHE A 60 3.58 -6.43 4.81
CA PHE A 60 3.61 -7.79 5.34
C PHE A 60 2.80 -7.92 6.62
N ASP A 61 2.95 -7.00 7.56
CA ASP A 61 2.17 -6.99 8.80
C ASP A 61 0.67 -6.87 8.52
N PHE A 62 0.26 -5.99 7.60
CA PHE A 62 -1.13 -5.88 7.16
C PHE A 62 -1.65 -7.17 6.53
N PHE A 63 -0.82 -7.82 5.70
CA PHE A 63 -1.20 -9.03 4.99
C PHE A 63 -1.32 -10.25 5.93
N LEU A 64 -0.37 -10.42 6.86
CA LEU A 64 -0.25 -11.57 7.75
C LEU A 64 -1.17 -11.48 8.98
N ASN A 65 -1.48 -10.29 9.48
CA ASN A 65 -2.30 -10.09 10.68
C ASN A 65 -3.83 -10.02 10.39
N GLN A 66 -4.31 -10.74 9.36
CA GLN A 66 -5.73 -10.78 8.97
C GLN A 66 -6.61 -11.71 9.81
#